data_AF-A0A5C9CEA8-F1
#
_entry.id   AF-A0A5C9CEA8-F1
#
_cell.length_a   1.000
_cell.length_b   1.000
_cell.length_c   1.000
_cell.angle_alpha   90.00
_cell.angle_beta   90.00
_cell.angle_gamma   90.00
#
_symmetry.space_group_name_H-M   'P 1'
#
loop_
_entity.id
_entity.type
_entity.pdbx_description
1 polymer ?
#
loop_
_entity_poly.entity_id
_entity_poly.type
_entity_poly.pdbx_seq_one_letter_code
_entity_poly.pdbx_strand_id
1 'polypeptide(L)'
;MKKSSRTRQIKSFPLARHVRNAIGLLLGGVGAIGSVYAVGIETENPDIKMSWDNTFKYSAGWRVRGVDTNVADNSIGPQANTNDGDLNFKNGAMISNRVDWLTEFDLRYKKDFGLRVSGAAWYDEVYNRSNDNAGALGGVLVNSITARYNEFTDATRNLHGRKAEFRDVFVYGNFAPNDMNVNVKAGQFTQLYGETLFFGYNGIAAAQTPLDLVRALSVPNSQFKEIAMPVKQLSTQIQINPNLSVGAYYQFEWKKNSIPGAGSYFSFADFADAGGESLILG
;
A
#
# COMPACT_ATOMS: atom_id res chain seq x y z
N MET A 1 -67.92 44.86 -8.21
CA MET A 1 -67.46 43.66 -7.46
C MET A 1 -65.93 43.61 -7.50
N LYS A 2 -65.28 43.92 -6.37
CA LYS A 2 -63.81 44.01 -6.23
C LYS A 2 -63.19 42.61 -6.31
N LYS A 3 -62.37 42.35 -7.34
CA LYS A 3 -61.48 41.18 -7.40
C LYS A 3 -60.33 41.39 -6.41
N SER A 4 -60.30 40.59 -5.35
CA SER A 4 -59.20 40.50 -4.39
C SER A 4 -58.14 39.56 -4.94
N SER A 5 -56.98 40.10 -5.32
CA SER A 5 -55.79 39.34 -5.72
C SER A 5 -55.13 38.76 -4.47
N ARG A 6 -55.18 37.43 -4.29
CA ARG A 6 -54.35 36.75 -3.29
C ARG A 6 -52.93 36.59 -3.82
N THR A 7 -52.06 37.51 -3.43
CA THR A 7 -50.61 37.37 -3.58
C THR A 7 -50.12 36.26 -2.63
N ARG A 8 -49.69 35.12 -3.17
CA ARG A 8 -48.95 34.10 -2.40
C ARG A 8 -47.60 34.70 -2.03
N GLN A 9 -47.35 34.94 -0.75
CA GLN A 9 -45.98 35.10 -0.27
C GLN A 9 -45.29 33.74 -0.29
N ILE A 10 -44.40 33.55 -1.25
CA ILE A 10 -43.42 32.47 -1.24
C ILE A 10 -42.40 32.84 -0.16
N LYS A 11 -42.38 32.08 0.95
CA LYS A 11 -41.31 32.21 1.95
C LYS A 11 -39.99 31.85 1.28
N SER A 12 -39.05 32.80 1.28
CA SER A 12 -37.67 32.59 0.85
C SER A 12 -37.01 31.59 1.79
N PHE A 13 -36.55 30.47 1.24
CA PHE A 13 -35.64 29.56 1.92
C PHE A 13 -34.24 30.20 1.92
N PRO A 14 -33.53 30.29 3.06
CA PRO A 14 -32.12 30.63 3.02
C PRO A 14 -31.33 29.43 2.46
N LEU A 15 -30.89 29.56 1.21
CA LEU A 15 -29.76 28.80 0.68
C LEU A 15 -28.50 29.27 1.41
N ALA A 16 -27.83 28.34 2.08
CA ALA A 16 -26.37 28.20 2.17
C ALA A 16 -26.00 27.60 3.53
N ARG A 17 -25.74 26.29 3.54
CA ARG A 17 -24.83 25.74 4.54
C ARG A 17 -23.96 24.69 3.86
N HIS A 18 -22.83 25.20 3.39
CA HIS A 18 -21.55 24.52 3.19
C HIS A 18 -21.57 23.01 3.47
N VAL A 19 -21.67 22.22 2.41
CA VAL A 19 -21.22 20.82 2.42
C VAL A 19 -19.70 20.89 2.56
N ARG A 20 -19.22 20.80 3.79
CA ARG A 20 -17.81 20.77 4.10
C ARG A 20 -17.37 19.32 3.95
N ASN A 21 -16.86 18.98 2.77
CA ASN A 21 -16.10 17.75 2.57
C ASN A 21 -14.86 17.83 3.48
N ALA A 22 -14.95 17.23 4.66
CA ALA A 22 -13.82 17.07 5.56
C ALA A 22 -12.99 15.87 5.06
N ILE A 23 -12.10 16.12 4.12
CA ILE A 23 -10.94 15.25 3.92
C ILE A 23 -10.03 15.56 5.12
N GLY A 24 -10.01 14.68 6.10
CA GLY A 24 -9.09 14.75 7.23
C GLY A 24 -7.66 14.77 6.72
N LEU A 25 -6.98 15.92 6.84
CA LEU A 25 -5.54 16.02 6.56
C LEU A 25 -4.77 15.31 7.67
N LEU A 26 -4.34 14.07 7.41
CA LEU A 26 -3.30 13.41 8.16
C LEU A 26 -1.95 14.04 7.80
N LEU A 27 -1.46 14.96 8.65
CA LEU A 27 -0.12 15.52 8.55
C LEU A 27 0.74 14.93 9.67
N GLY A 28 1.48 13.86 9.35
CA GLY A 28 2.55 13.31 10.19
C GLY A 28 3.92 13.80 9.71
N GLY A 29 4.83 14.07 10.64
CA GLY A 29 6.25 14.28 10.32
C GLY A 29 6.94 12.92 10.25
N VAL A 30 7.50 12.57 9.08
CA VAL A 30 8.21 11.30 8.87
C VAL A 30 9.63 11.60 8.40
N GLY A 31 10.62 11.05 9.10
CA GLY A 31 12.04 11.12 8.72
C GLY A 31 12.56 9.75 8.29
N ALA A 32 13.42 9.72 7.27
CA ALA A 32 14.00 8.49 6.75
C ALA A 32 15.49 8.64 6.45
N ILE A 33 16.27 7.61 6.78
CA ILE A 33 17.67 7.46 6.36
C ILE A 33 17.78 6.13 5.63
N GLY A 34 18.36 6.14 4.42
CA GLY A 34 18.54 4.95 3.58
C GLY A 34 20.01 4.76 3.23
N SER A 35 20.48 3.51 3.28
CA SER A 35 21.80 3.11 2.76
C SER A 35 21.61 2.01 1.72
N VAL A 36 22.35 2.12 0.61
CA VAL A 36 22.34 1.15 -0.49
C VAL A 36 23.73 0.55 -0.60
N TYR A 37 23.82 -0.77 -0.54
CA TYR A 37 25.04 -1.54 -0.76
C TYR A 37 24.85 -2.41 -1.99
N ALA A 38 25.65 -2.16 -3.02
CA ALA A 38 25.67 -2.93 -4.26
C ALA A 38 26.98 -3.70 -4.36
N VAL A 39 26.91 -5.02 -4.56
CA VAL A 39 28.09 -5.86 -4.77
C VAL A 39 27.94 -6.58 -6.10
N GLY A 40 28.84 -6.27 -7.04
CA GLY A 40 29.05 -7.10 -8.22
C GLY A 40 29.79 -8.37 -7.83
N ILE A 41 29.26 -9.53 -8.22
CA ILE A 41 29.92 -10.81 -7.98
C ILE A 41 30.72 -11.13 -9.23
N GLU A 42 32.05 -11.06 -9.12
CA GLU A 42 32.95 -11.40 -10.22
C GLU A 42 32.95 -12.91 -10.45
N THR A 43 32.90 -13.30 -11.72
CA THR A 43 32.95 -14.69 -12.15
C THR A 43 34.04 -14.89 -13.20
N GLU A 44 34.74 -16.01 -13.15
CA GLU A 44 35.76 -16.37 -14.16
C GLU A 44 35.15 -16.55 -15.56
N ASN A 45 33.85 -16.88 -15.63
CA ASN A 45 33.12 -16.99 -16.88
C ASN A 45 32.65 -15.60 -17.36
N PRO A 46 33.12 -15.08 -18.51
CA PRO A 46 32.73 -13.76 -19.01
C PRO A 46 31.26 -13.69 -19.47
N ASP A 47 30.62 -14.84 -19.70
CA ASP A 47 29.21 -14.91 -20.07
C ASP A 47 28.27 -14.77 -18.87
N ILE A 48 28.78 -14.89 -17.64
CA ILE A 48 27.99 -14.77 -16.42
C ILE A 48 28.22 -13.39 -15.81
N LYS A 49 27.13 -12.71 -15.47
CA LYS A 49 27.16 -11.49 -14.66
C LYS A 49 26.16 -11.61 -13.53
N MET A 50 26.60 -11.33 -12.33
CA MET A 50 25.80 -11.42 -11.11
C MET A 50 25.90 -10.13 -10.32
N SER A 51 24.77 -9.64 -9.83
CA SER A 51 24.71 -8.53 -8.87
C SER A 51 23.84 -8.91 -7.69
N TRP A 52 24.25 -8.44 -6.51
CA TRP A 52 23.49 -8.56 -5.29
C TRP A 52 23.43 -7.20 -4.61
N ASP A 53 22.24 -6.62 -4.58
CA ASP A 53 21.96 -5.30 -4.07
C ASP A 53 21.13 -5.40 -2.80
N ASN A 54 21.53 -4.67 -1.76
CA ASN A 54 20.84 -4.60 -0.49
C ASN A 54 20.55 -3.14 -0.14
N THR A 55 19.28 -2.85 0.13
CA THR A 55 18.84 -1.53 0.59
C THR A 55 18.27 -1.66 1.99
N PHE A 56 18.83 -0.89 2.93
CA PHE A 56 18.32 -0.78 4.29
C PHE A 56 17.74 0.61 4.49
N LYS A 57 16.55 0.66 5.08
CA LYS A 57 15.87 1.91 5.44
C LYS A 57 15.47 1.86 6.90
N TYR A 58 15.62 2.99 7.56
CA TYR A 58 15.01 3.24 8.86
C TYR A 58 14.07 4.43 8.73
N SER A 59 12.85 4.28 9.24
CA SER A 59 11.84 5.34 9.28
C SER A 59 11.17 5.41 10.64
N ALA A 60 10.94 6.63 11.11
CA ALA A 60 10.16 6.89 12.31
C ALA A 60 9.13 7.99 12.05
N GLY A 61 7.96 7.86 12.68
CA GLY A 61 6.86 8.80 12.53
C GLY A 61 6.10 9.01 13.83
N TRP A 62 5.57 10.22 14.01
CA TRP A 62 4.80 10.60 15.19
C TRP A 62 3.46 11.25 14.81
N ARG A 63 2.44 11.00 15.64
CA ARG A 63 1.19 11.76 15.63
C ARG A 63 1.43 13.13 16.28
N VAL A 64 1.18 14.21 15.56
CA VAL A 64 1.48 15.59 16.03
C VAL A 64 0.27 16.36 16.58
N ARG A 65 -0.94 15.79 16.46
CA ARG A 65 -2.18 16.39 16.97
C ARG A 65 -3.01 15.36 17.71
N GLY A 66 -3.81 15.82 18.66
CA GLY A 66 -4.80 14.98 19.35
C GLY A 66 -5.87 14.45 18.40
N VAL A 67 -6.63 13.47 18.90
CA VAL A 67 -7.82 12.95 18.24
C VAL A 67 -8.87 14.05 18.16
N ASP A 68 -9.48 14.26 17.00
CA ASP A 68 -10.61 15.17 16.83
C ASP A 68 -11.92 14.38 17.00
N THR A 69 -12.65 14.68 18.07
CA THR A 69 -13.88 13.98 18.43
C THR A 69 -15.03 14.23 17.45
N ASN A 70 -14.89 15.11 16.45
CA ASN A 70 -15.89 15.25 15.39
C ASN A 70 -15.74 14.19 14.29
N VAL A 71 -14.58 13.51 14.22
CA VAL A 71 -14.28 12.49 13.21
C VAL A 71 -13.97 11.13 13.81
N ALA A 72 -13.50 11.08 15.06
CA ALA A 72 -13.26 9.84 15.80
C ALA A 72 -13.92 9.96 17.18
N ASP A 73 -15.26 9.96 17.18
CA ASP A 73 -16.04 9.94 18.41
C ASP A 73 -16.16 8.52 18.96
N ASN A 74 -16.68 8.40 20.19
CA ASN A 74 -16.93 7.11 20.83
C ASN A 74 -18.43 6.71 20.78
N SER A 75 -19.17 7.21 19.79
CA SER A 75 -20.60 6.90 19.66
C SER A 75 -20.81 5.48 19.12
N ILE A 76 -22.04 4.96 19.22
CA ILE A 76 -22.45 3.69 18.58
C ILE A 76 -22.83 3.94 17.10
N GLY A 77 -22.44 5.10 16.54
CA GLY A 77 -22.71 5.46 15.15
C GLY A 77 -21.73 4.79 14.17
N PRO A 78 -21.77 5.19 12.88
CA PRO A 78 -20.85 4.68 11.86
C PRO A 78 -19.37 4.78 12.24
N GLN A 79 -19.01 5.79 13.05
CA GLN A 79 -17.65 6.01 13.52
C GLN A 79 -17.09 4.89 14.39
N ALA A 80 -17.95 4.12 15.07
CA ALA A 80 -17.56 2.96 15.86
C ALA A 80 -16.86 1.85 15.04
N ASN A 81 -16.78 2.00 13.71
CA ASN A 81 -16.18 1.03 12.80
C ASN A 81 -15.07 1.67 11.94
N THR A 82 -14.68 2.91 12.24
CA THR A 82 -13.68 3.66 11.45
C THR A 82 -12.75 4.52 12.32
N ASN A 83 -12.75 4.35 13.64
CA ASN A 83 -12.06 5.23 14.60
C ASN A 83 -10.92 4.55 15.37
N ASP A 84 -10.75 3.22 15.31
CA ASP A 84 -9.68 2.53 16.06
C ASP A 84 -8.30 3.05 15.63
N GLY A 85 -8.09 3.33 14.34
CA GLY A 85 -6.84 3.92 13.84
C GLY A 85 -6.47 5.27 14.47
N ASP A 86 -7.46 6.07 14.88
CA ASP A 86 -7.26 7.32 15.62
C ASP A 86 -7.09 7.08 17.12
N LEU A 87 -7.94 6.22 17.71
CA LEU A 87 -8.00 5.98 19.16
C LEU A 87 -6.82 5.14 19.67
N ASN A 88 -6.16 4.38 18.79
CA ASN A 88 -4.98 3.58 19.11
C ASN A 88 -3.70 4.42 19.27
N PHE A 89 -3.71 5.71 18.91
CA PHE A 89 -2.52 6.58 18.93
C PHE A 89 -2.81 7.97 19.51
N LYS A 90 -2.28 8.26 20.70
CA LYS A 90 -2.42 9.57 21.34
C LYS A 90 -1.56 10.65 20.66
N ASN A 91 -1.82 11.90 21.01
CA ASN A 91 -0.95 13.01 20.62
C ASN A 91 0.50 12.74 21.11
N GLY A 92 1.47 12.87 20.21
CA GLY A 92 2.88 12.60 20.49
C GLY A 92 3.27 11.12 20.44
N ALA A 93 2.32 10.19 20.24
CA ALA A 93 2.63 8.77 20.11
C ALA A 93 3.39 8.50 18.79
N MET A 94 4.32 7.54 18.82
CA MET A 94 4.93 7.03 17.60
C MET A 94 3.90 6.20 16.83
N ILE A 95 3.78 6.47 15.53
CA ILE A 95 2.94 5.73 14.59
C ILE A 95 3.73 4.71 13.77
N SER A 96 5.06 4.88 13.74
CA SER A 96 6.00 3.94 13.13
C SER A 96 7.39 4.10 13.75
N ASN A 97 8.07 2.99 13.99
CA ASN A 97 9.49 2.91 14.33
C ASN A 97 10.06 1.67 13.63
N ARG A 98 10.39 1.83 12.35
CA ARG A 98 10.47 0.75 11.37
C ARG A 98 11.83 0.65 10.71
N VAL A 99 12.29 -0.59 10.56
CA VAL A 99 13.42 -0.97 9.70
C VAL A 99 12.89 -1.79 8.53
N ASP A 100 13.29 -1.44 7.32
CA ASP A 100 13.03 -2.18 6.09
C ASP A 100 14.35 -2.68 5.47
N TRP A 101 14.29 -3.88 4.92
CA TRP A 101 15.37 -4.49 4.15
C TRP A 101 14.81 -5.00 2.81
N LEU A 102 15.35 -4.48 1.71
CA LEU A 102 15.12 -4.97 0.36
C LEU A 102 16.41 -5.61 -0.14
N THR A 103 16.34 -6.87 -0.56
CA THR A 103 17.46 -7.61 -1.18
C THR A 103 17.08 -7.98 -2.62
N GLU A 104 17.97 -7.74 -3.56
CA GLU A 104 17.76 -7.96 -4.99
C GLU A 104 18.97 -8.71 -5.56
N PHE A 105 18.72 -9.86 -6.16
CA PHE A 105 19.72 -10.69 -6.83
C PHE A 105 19.37 -10.80 -8.31
N ASP A 106 20.33 -10.48 -9.18
CA ASP A 106 20.20 -10.63 -10.62
C ASP A 106 21.34 -11.47 -11.17
N LEU A 107 20.99 -12.46 -12.00
CA LEU A 107 21.90 -13.28 -12.78
C LEU A 107 21.61 -13.06 -14.25
N ARG A 108 22.65 -12.80 -15.04
CA ARG A 108 22.58 -12.75 -16.51
C ARG A 108 23.57 -13.75 -17.09
N TYR A 109 23.10 -14.51 -18.08
CA TYR A 109 23.90 -15.48 -18.81
C TYR A 109 23.87 -15.19 -20.31
N LYS A 110 25.04 -15.05 -20.92
CA LYS A 110 25.24 -14.74 -22.35
C LYS A 110 24.50 -13.50 -22.85
N LYS A 111 24.10 -12.59 -21.94
CA LYS A 111 23.23 -11.42 -22.20
C LYS A 111 21.78 -11.76 -22.59
N ASP A 112 21.52 -12.97 -23.06
CA ASP A 112 20.20 -13.37 -23.56
C ASP A 112 19.28 -13.92 -22.46
N PHE A 113 19.83 -14.59 -21.46
CA PHE A 113 19.04 -15.23 -20.40
C PHE A 113 19.31 -14.60 -19.04
N GLY A 114 18.33 -14.67 -18.14
CA GLY A 114 18.55 -14.23 -16.77
C GLY A 114 17.52 -14.71 -15.77
N LEU A 115 17.86 -14.51 -14.51
CA LEU A 115 17.06 -14.80 -13.33
C LEU A 115 17.12 -13.56 -12.43
N ARG A 116 15.95 -13.12 -11.94
CA ARG A 116 15.84 -12.10 -10.89
C ARG A 116 15.11 -12.70 -9.70
N VAL A 117 15.69 -12.51 -8.52
CA VAL A 117 15.09 -12.85 -7.23
C VAL A 117 15.20 -11.64 -6.32
N SER A 118 14.09 -11.12 -5.83
CA SER A 118 14.06 -10.06 -4.83
C SER A 118 13.15 -10.41 -3.67
N GLY A 119 13.47 -9.86 -2.50
CA GLY A 119 12.72 -10.06 -1.26
C GLY A 119 12.71 -8.81 -0.42
N ALA A 120 11.61 -8.59 0.29
CA ALA A 120 11.45 -7.48 1.21
C ALA A 120 11.11 -8.01 2.60
N ALA A 121 11.76 -7.47 3.62
CA ALA A 121 11.47 -7.77 5.02
C ALA A 121 11.40 -6.47 5.83
N TRP A 122 10.57 -6.46 6.87
CA TRP A 122 10.45 -5.30 7.74
C TRP A 122 10.09 -5.68 9.16
N TYR A 123 10.46 -4.79 10.07
CA TYR A 123 10.07 -4.82 11.47
C TYR A 123 9.73 -3.40 11.94
N ASP A 124 8.51 -3.20 12.41
CA ASP A 124 8.04 -1.96 13.04
C ASP A 124 7.66 -2.24 14.49
N GLU A 125 8.44 -1.69 15.42
CA GLU A 125 8.25 -1.91 16.86
C GLU A 125 6.86 -1.45 17.33
N VAL A 126 6.31 -0.40 16.74
CA VAL A 126 5.05 0.24 17.19
C VAL A 126 3.88 -0.75 17.15
N TYR A 127 3.84 -1.63 16.16
CA TYR A 127 2.78 -2.63 16.02
C TYR A 127 3.05 -3.92 16.81
N ASN A 128 4.24 -4.07 17.41
CA ASN A 128 4.62 -5.22 18.22
C ASN A 128 4.49 -4.96 19.73
N ARG A 129 3.97 -3.80 20.13
CA ARG A 129 3.73 -3.39 21.52
C ARG A 129 2.26 -3.00 21.74
N SER A 130 1.91 -2.60 22.96
CA SER A 130 0.57 -2.10 23.28
C SER A 130 0.28 -0.75 22.60
N ASN A 131 -0.98 -0.53 22.25
CA ASN A 131 -1.48 0.74 21.72
C ASN A 131 -2.15 1.59 22.83
N ASP A 132 -2.63 2.79 22.46
CA ASP A 132 -3.16 3.79 23.40
C ASP A 132 -4.66 3.72 23.69
N ASN A 133 -5.39 2.77 23.07
CA ASN A 133 -6.84 2.66 23.18
C ASN A 133 -7.26 2.49 24.65
N ALA A 134 -8.33 3.15 25.07
CA ALA A 134 -8.79 3.13 26.45
C ALA A 134 -9.80 1.99 26.75
N GLY A 135 -10.28 1.31 25.71
CA GLY A 135 -11.26 0.23 25.79
C GLY A 135 -12.61 0.67 26.40
N ALA A 136 -13.46 -0.31 26.70
CA ALA A 136 -14.83 -0.06 27.15
C ALA A 136 -14.92 0.77 28.44
N LEU A 137 -13.97 0.59 29.39
CA LEU A 137 -13.94 1.39 30.62
C LEU A 137 -13.56 2.86 30.37
N GLY A 138 -12.84 3.14 29.28
CA GLY A 138 -12.59 4.50 28.78
C GLY A 138 -13.70 5.01 27.86
N GLY A 139 -14.80 4.26 27.72
CA GLY A 139 -15.93 4.60 26.85
C GLY A 139 -15.69 4.34 25.37
N VAL A 140 -14.68 3.55 24.99
CA VAL A 140 -14.34 3.23 23.59
C VAL A 140 -14.88 1.86 23.22
N LEU A 141 -15.53 1.76 22.06
CA LEU A 141 -15.84 0.48 21.43
C LEU A 141 -14.67 0.06 20.55
N VAL A 142 -14.38 -1.24 20.50
CA VAL A 142 -13.25 -1.79 19.74
C VAL A 142 -13.74 -2.95 18.91
N ASN A 143 -13.33 -2.98 17.64
CA ASN A 143 -13.79 -4.00 16.68
C ASN A 143 -13.05 -5.34 16.82
N SER A 144 -11.85 -5.34 17.39
CA SER A 144 -11.07 -6.56 17.59
C SER A 144 -11.71 -7.47 18.64
N ILE A 145 -11.89 -8.73 18.27
CA ILE A 145 -12.39 -9.82 19.13
C ILE A 145 -11.22 -10.63 19.71
N THR A 146 -10.19 -10.90 18.90
CA THR A 146 -9.09 -11.82 19.26
C THR A 146 -7.95 -11.14 20.02
N ALA A 147 -7.87 -9.81 19.96
CA ALA A 147 -6.88 -9.00 20.66
C ALA A 147 -7.53 -8.22 21.81
N ARG A 148 -6.72 -7.90 22.83
CA ARG A 148 -7.13 -6.93 23.86
C ARG A 148 -7.29 -5.56 23.21
N TYR A 149 -8.13 -4.70 23.79
CA TYR A 149 -8.38 -3.35 23.27
C TYR A 149 -7.09 -2.54 23.03
N ASN A 150 -6.07 -2.75 23.87
CA ASN A 150 -4.79 -2.09 23.77
C ASN A 150 -3.71 -2.90 23.02
N GLU A 151 -4.11 -3.85 22.18
CA GLU A 151 -3.22 -4.64 21.34
C GLU A 151 -3.70 -4.66 19.89
N PHE A 152 -2.76 -4.80 18.95
CA PHE A 152 -3.09 -5.10 17.56
C PHE A 152 -3.36 -6.60 17.40
N THR A 153 -4.33 -6.95 16.55
CA THR A 153 -4.59 -8.33 16.11
C THR A 153 -3.37 -8.92 15.41
N ASP A 154 -3.22 -10.25 15.42
CA ASP A 154 -2.09 -10.92 14.77
C ASP A 154 -1.97 -10.59 13.29
N ALA A 155 -3.10 -10.42 12.59
CA ALA A 155 -3.10 -10.01 11.19
C ALA A 155 -2.54 -8.59 11.01
N THR A 156 -2.93 -7.61 11.83
CA THR A 156 -2.36 -6.26 11.82
C THR A 156 -0.88 -6.26 12.22
N ARG A 157 -0.50 -7.06 13.23
CA ARG A 157 0.90 -7.25 13.65
C ARG A 157 1.78 -7.82 12.54
N ASN A 158 1.29 -8.83 11.82
CA ASN A 158 2.04 -9.43 10.71
C ASN A 158 2.12 -8.48 9.51
N LEU A 159 1.05 -7.73 9.20
CA LEU A 159 1.05 -6.82 8.06
C LEU A 159 1.95 -5.59 8.31
N HIS A 160 1.78 -4.92 9.45
CA HIS A 160 2.49 -3.66 9.74
C HIS A 160 3.75 -3.85 10.56
N GLY A 161 3.72 -4.78 11.52
CA GLY A 161 4.77 -4.95 12.52
C GLY A 161 5.92 -5.87 12.12
N ARG A 162 5.67 -6.98 11.42
CA ARG A 162 6.74 -7.91 11.03
C ARG A 162 6.36 -8.83 9.89
N LYS A 163 7.06 -8.72 8.76
CA LYS A 163 6.85 -9.61 7.61
C LYS A 163 8.14 -9.76 6.81
N ALA A 164 8.26 -10.89 6.13
CA ALA A 164 9.19 -11.09 5.03
C ALA A 164 8.44 -11.73 3.87
N GLU A 165 8.72 -11.28 2.65
CA GLU A 165 8.08 -11.80 1.44
C GLU A 165 9.02 -11.73 0.23
N PHE A 166 8.90 -12.73 -0.66
CA PHE A 166 9.48 -12.64 -1.99
C PHE A 166 8.68 -11.65 -2.84
N ARG A 167 9.42 -10.89 -3.64
CA ARG A 167 8.91 -9.87 -4.55
C ARG A 167 9.07 -10.43 -5.97
N ASP A 168 10.08 -10.03 -6.72
CA ASP A 168 10.30 -10.58 -8.06
C ASP A 168 10.97 -11.94 -7.97
N VAL A 169 10.43 -12.95 -8.64
CA VAL A 169 11.05 -14.27 -8.79
C VAL A 169 10.74 -14.76 -10.20
N PHE A 170 11.57 -14.41 -11.16
CA PHE A 170 11.31 -14.74 -12.56
C PHE A 170 12.57 -15.02 -13.36
N VAL A 171 12.39 -15.78 -14.43
CA VAL A 171 13.40 -15.98 -15.46
C VAL A 171 12.97 -15.28 -16.74
N TYR A 172 13.94 -14.92 -17.56
CA TYR A 172 13.68 -14.36 -18.88
C TYR A 172 14.66 -14.87 -19.93
N GLY A 173 14.23 -14.78 -21.18
CA GLY A 173 15.03 -15.07 -22.36
C GLY A 173 14.78 -14.04 -23.46
N ASN A 174 15.84 -13.66 -24.15
CA ASN A 174 15.81 -12.83 -25.35
C ASN A 174 16.20 -13.67 -26.56
N PHE A 175 15.43 -13.55 -27.63
CA PHE A 175 15.63 -14.26 -28.89
C PHE A 175 15.54 -13.26 -30.04
N ALA A 176 16.24 -13.55 -31.14
CA ALA A 176 16.26 -12.69 -32.32
C ALA A 176 15.88 -13.43 -33.62
N PRO A 177 14.71 -14.12 -33.71
CA PRO A 177 14.31 -14.77 -34.95
C PRO A 177 13.98 -13.74 -36.03
N ASN A 178 14.53 -13.90 -37.24
CA ASN A 178 14.25 -13.04 -38.40
C ASN A 178 14.40 -11.54 -38.10
N ASP A 179 15.47 -11.16 -37.38
CA ASP A 179 15.76 -9.78 -36.96
C ASP A 179 14.71 -9.13 -36.03
N MET A 180 13.76 -9.92 -35.49
CA MET A 180 12.78 -9.46 -34.50
C MET A 180 13.29 -9.75 -33.09
N ASN A 181 13.27 -8.76 -32.19
CA ASN A 181 13.63 -9.00 -30.79
C ASN A 181 12.42 -9.53 -30.03
N VAL A 182 12.54 -10.76 -29.50
CA VAL A 182 11.51 -11.43 -28.71
C VAL A 182 12.01 -11.59 -27.27
N ASN A 183 11.34 -10.95 -26.32
CA ASN A 183 11.57 -11.15 -24.90
C ASN A 183 10.44 -11.99 -24.30
N VAL A 184 10.78 -13.05 -23.58
CA VAL A 184 9.83 -13.88 -22.83
C VAL A 184 10.23 -13.86 -21.36
N LYS A 185 9.27 -13.64 -20.46
CA LYS A 185 9.45 -13.72 -19.01
C LYS A 185 8.40 -14.62 -18.39
N ALA A 186 8.82 -15.45 -17.45
CA ALA A 186 7.93 -16.31 -16.69
C ALA A 186 8.32 -16.32 -15.20
N GLY A 187 7.33 -16.19 -14.33
CA GLY A 187 7.52 -16.20 -12.89
C GLY A 187 6.64 -15.18 -12.19
N GLN A 188 7.08 -14.70 -11.03
CA GLN A 188 6.43 -13.65 -10.26
C GLN A 188 7.12 -12.32 -10.57
N PHE A 189 6.43 -11.40 -11.22
CA PHE A 189 6.96 -10.07 -11.54
C PHE A 189 5.84 -9.04 -11.70
N THR A 190 6.20 -7.77 -11.66
CA THR A 190 5.31 -6.65 -11.95
C THR A 190 5.34 -6.33 -13.45
N GLN A 191 4.16 -6.22 -14.06
CA GLN A 191 3.99 -5.82 -15.45
C GLN A 191 3.20 -4.52 -15.50
N LEU A 192 3.69 -3.55 -16.27
CA LEU A 192 3.10 -2.21 -16.37
C LEU A 192 3.13 -1.77 -17.83
N TYR A 193 1.96 -1.59 -18.41
CA TYR A 193 1.75 -0.99 -19.72
C TYR A 193 1.05 0.35 -19.54
N GLY A 194 1.69 1.43 -20.01
CA GLY A 194 1.15 2.77 -19.95
C GLY A 194 1.09 3.32 -18.53
N GLU A 195 2.08 4.10 -18.13
CA GLU A 195 2.00 4.86 -16.89
C GLU A 195 1.37 6.23 -17.17
N THR A 196 0.32 6.57 -16.43
CA THR A 196 -0.04 7.98 -16.23
C THR A 196 0.47 8.39 -14.86
N LEU A 197 1.35 9.40 -14.82
CA LEU A 197 2.05 9.88 -13.62
C LEU A 197 1.09 10.26 -12.46
N PHE A 198 -0.18 10.52 -12.76
CA PHE A 198 -1.18 11.01 -11.80
C PHE A 198 -2.40 10.10 -11.61
N PHE A 199 -2.64 9.09 -12.47
CA PHE A 199 -3.88 8.31 -12.47
C PHE A 199 -3.67 6.80 -12.70
N GLY A 200 -2.68 6.22 -12.04
CA GLY A 200 -2.36 4.79 -12.16
C GLY A 200 -3.56 3.84 -11.94
N TYR A 201 -4.59 4.24 -11.18
CA TYR A 201 -5.80 3.45 -10.93
C TYR A 201 -6.82 3.45 -12.09
N ASN A 202 -6.75 4.40 -13.02
CA ASN A 202 -7.67 4.49 -14.17
C ASN A 202 -7.00 4.02 -15.48
N GLY A 203 -5.75 3.57 -15.43
CA GLY A 203 -5.00 3.04 -16.57
C GLY A 203 -5.03 1.52 -16.65
N ILE A 204 -4.55 0.97 -17.77
CA ILE A 204 -4.36 -0.48 -17.94
C ILE A 204 -3.49 -1.06 -16.81
N ALA A 205 -2.49 -0.29 -16.35
CA ALA A 205 -1.64 -0.63 -15.21
C ALA A 205 -2.42 -1.00 -13.94
N ALA A 206 -3.59 -0.40 -13.69
CA ALA A 206 -4.44 -0.71 -12.53
C ALA A 206 -4.92 -2.16 -12.53
N ALA A 207 -5.19 -2.72 -13.71
CA ALA A 207 -5.63 -4.10 -13.88
C ALA A 207 -4.45 -5.08 -13.90
N GLN A 208 -3.22 -4.61 -14.09
CA GLN A 208 -2.04 -5.47 -14.26
C GLN A 208 -1.31 -5.77 -12.96
N THR A 209 -1.27 -4.79 -12.05
CA THR A 209 -0.46 -4.92 -10.84
C THR A 209 -1.21 -4.40 -9.61
N PRO A 210 -1.47 -5.26 -8.61
CA PRO A 210 -2.01 -4.80 -7.35
C PRO A 210 -0.98 -3.97 -6.58
N LEU A 211 -1.45 -3.10 -5.70
CA LEU A 211 -0.62 -2.13 -4.98
C LEU A 211 -0.57 -2.42 -3.48
N ASP A 212 0.59 -2.17 -2.88
CA ASP A 212 0.78 -2.14 -1.45
C ASP A 212 0.56 -0.71 -0.92
N LEU A 213 -0.69 -0.40 -0.58
CA LEU A 213 -1.06 0.91 -0.05
C LEU A 213 -0.59 1.11 1.39
N VAL A 214 -0.31 0.03 2.12
CA VAL A 214 0.34 0.13 3.43
C VAL A 214 1.69 0.80 3.27
N ARG A 215 2.54 0.25 2.40
CA ARG A 215 3.86 0.81 2.15
C ARG A 215 3.80 2.20 1.53
N ALA A 216 2.86 2.44 0.61
CA ALA A 216 2.69 3.75 -0.02
C ALA A 216 2.33 4.87 0.98
N LEU A 217 1.58 4.54 2.05
CA LEU A 217 1.12 5.51 3.05
C LEU A 217 2.08 5.63 4.24
N SER A 218 2.67 4.52 4.70
CA SER A 218 3.43 4.50 5.96
C SER A 218 4.94 4.54 5.80
N VAL A 219 5.48 4.16 4.63
CA VAL A 219 6.93 4.11 4.41
C VAL A 219 7.36 5.29 3.52
N PRO A 220 8.07 6.29 4.08
CA PRO A 220 8.54 7.45 3.33
C PRO A 220 9.58 7.04 2.26
N ASN A 221 9.67 7.81 1.18
CA ASN A 221 10.60 7.53 0.07
C ASN A 221 10.46 6.13 -0.56
N SER A 222 9.25 5.54 -0.48
CA SER A 222 8.94 4.30 -1.20
C SER A 222 8.95 4.55 -2.70
N GLN A 223 9.75 3.77 -3.44
CA GLN A 223 9.72 3.80 -4.89
C GLN A 223 8.51 3.03 -5.42
N PHE A 224 8.04 3.34 -6.63
CA PHE A 224 6.91 2.63 -7.22
C PHE A 224 7.16 1.12 -7.34
N LYS A 225 8.40 0.70 -7.64
CA LYS A 225 8.80 -0.73 -7.64
C LYS A 225 8.59 -1.45 -6.30
N GLU A 226 8.63 -0.71 -5.20
CA GLU A 226 8.40 -1.24 -3.85
C GLU A 226 6.90 -1.28 -3.50
N ILE A 227 6.08 -0.46 -4.16
CA ILE A 227 4.62 -0.39 -3.97
C ILE A 227 3.89 -1.39 -4.86
N ALA A 228 4.30 -1.50 -6.13
CA ALA A 228 3.73 -2.42 -7.10
C ALA A 228 4.00 -3.86 -6.68
N MET A 229 2.97 -4.69 -6.51
CA MET A 229 3.11 -6.06 -6.02
C MET A 229 3.20 -7.05 -7.18
N PRO A 230 4.28 -7.83 -7.28
CA PRO A 230 4.43 -8.79 -8.36
C PRO A 230 3.46 -9.97 -8.19
N VAL A 231 3.03 -10.51 -9.33
CA VAL A 231 2.06 -11.63 -9.44
C VAL A 231 2.62 -12.68 -10.38
N LYS A 232 2.20 -13.94 -10.21
CA LYS A 232 2.62 -15.03 -11.11
C LYS A 232 2.00 -14.86 -12.49
N GLN A 233 2.85 -14.73 -13.51
CA GLN A 233 2.43 -14.52 -14.88
C GLN A 233 3.48 -14.96 -15.90
N LEU A 234 3.05 -15.06 -17.14
CA LEU A 234 3.87 -15.22 -18.33
C LEU A 234 3.69 -13.97 -19.19
N SER A 235 4.78 -13.38 -19.68
CA SER A 235 4.71 -12.26 -20.62
C SER A 235 5.64 -12.46 -21.80
N THR A 236 5.19 -12.02 -22.97
CA THR A 236 5.98 -11.99 -24.20
C THR A 236 5.90 -10.60 -24.81
N GLN A 237 7.05 -10.07 -25.22
CA GLN A 237 7.17 -8.82 -25.95
C GLN A 237 7.92 -9.08 -27.24
N ILE A 238 7.32 -8.75 -28.38
CA ILE A 238 7.91 -8.90 -29.71
C ILE A 238 8.08 -7.50 -30.29
N GLN A 239 9.32 -7.10 -30.55
CA GLN A 239 9.63 -5.93 -31.37
C GLN A 239 9.76 -6.40 -32.81
N ILE A 240 8.69 -6.16 -33.59
CA ILE A 240 8.60 -6.59 -34.99
C ILE A 240 9.55 -5.75 -35.85
N ASN A 241 9.63 -4.44 -35.57
CA ASN A 241 10.56 -3.49 -36.18
C ASN A 241 10.75 -2.29 -35.24
N PRO A 242 11.62 -1.31 -35.56
CA PRO A 242 11.88 -0.17 -34.66
C PRO A 242 10.65 0.64 -34.24
N ASN A 243 9.57 0.59 -35.02
CA ASN A 243 8.37 1.41 -34.82
C ASN A 243 7.16 0.60 -34.31
N LEU A 244 7.26 -0.73 -34.23
CA LEU A 244 6.14 -1.60 -33.86
C LEU A 244 6.57 -2.69 -32.89
N SER A 245 5.90 -2.70 -31.74
CA SER A 245 6.07 -3.73 -30.72
C SER A 245 4.71 -4.26 -30.28
N VAL A 246 4.60 -5.57 -30.13
CA VAL A 246 3.39 -6.26 -29.66
C VAL A 246 3.72 -6.98 -28.36
N GLY A 247 2.99 -6.63 -27.31
CA GLY A 247 3.11 -7.23 -25.98
C GLY A 247 1.87 -8.06 -25.65
N ALA A 248 2.07 -9.20 -25.02
CA ALA A 248 1.01 -10.02 -24.45
C ALA A 248 1.44 -10.56 -23.11
N TYR A 249 0.50 -10.73 -22.20
CA TYR A 249 0.73 -11.38 -20.91
C TYR A 249 -0.48 -12.23 -20.53
N TYR A 250 -0.22 -13.24 -19.71
CA TYR A 250 -1.22 -14.09 -19.12
C TYR A 250 -0.91 -14.25 -17.64
N GLN A 251 -1.82 -13.76 -16.80
CA GLN A 251 -1.67 -13.74 -15.36
C GLN A 251 -2.33 -14.98 -14.76
N PHE A 252 -1.55 -15.77 -14.02
CA PHE A 252 -2.00 -17.03 -13.39
C PHE A 252 -2.64 -16.80 -12.03
N GLU A 253 -2.33 -15.67 -11.39
CA GLU A 253 -2.68 -15.38 -10.01
C GLU A 253 -3.39 -14.03 -9.91
N TRP A 254 -4.55 -14.01 -9.27
CA TRP A 254 -5.15 -12.77 -8.80
C TRP A 254 -4.67 -12.46 -7.39
N LYS A 255 -4.36 -11.19 -7.13
CA LYS A 255 -3.98 -10.69 -5.81
C LYS A 255 -4.65 -9.34 -5.59
N LYS A 256 -5.23 -9.15 -4.40
CA LYS A 256 -5.85 -7.88 -3.99
C LYS A 256 -4.80 -6.83 -3.65
N ASN A 257 -5.19 -5.56 -3.64
CA ASN A 257 -4.40 -4.49 -3.04
C ASN A 257 -4.24 -4.75 -1.54
N SER A 258 -3.07 -4.45 -0.99
CA SER A 258 -2.84 -4.47 0.45
C SER A 258 -3.24 -3.10 1.01
N ILE A 259 -4.28 -3.07 1.84
CA ILE A 259 -4.73 -1.85 2.54
C ILE A 259 -4.28 -1.88 4.00
N PRO A 260 -4.21 -0.71 4.68
CA PRO A 260 -3.90 -0.65 6.10
C PRO A 260 -4.84 -1.54 6.93
N GLY A 261 -4.27 -2.49 7.66
CA GLY A 261 -5.02 -3.37 8.55
C GLY A 261 -5.78 -2.62 9.65
N ALA A 262 -6.83 -3.23 10.17
CA ALA A 262 -7.71 -2.67 11.19
C ALA A 262 -6.91 -2.15 12.40
N GLY A 263 -7.30 -0.97 12.88
CA GLY A 263 -6.66 -0.29 14.02
C GLY A 263 -5.26 0.28 13.76
N SER A 264 -4.66 0.05 12.59
CA SER A 264 -3.39 0.73 12.24
C SER A 264 -3.60 2.22 11.98
N TYR A 265 -2.55 3.03 12.10
CA TYR A 265 -2.69 4.50 12.08
C TYR A 265 -3.34 5.06 10.81
N PHE A 266 -3.08 4.43 9.65
CA PHE A 266 -3.67 4.82 8.37
C PHE A 266 -4.90 3.98 7.99
N SER A 267 -5.43 3.18 8.92
CA SER A 267 -6.66 2.44 8.70
C SER A 267 -7.84 3.39 8.58
N PHE A 268 -8.69 3.12 7.60
CA PHE A 268 -9.92 3.87 7.36
C PHE A 268 -11.18 3.06 7.73
N ALA A 269 -11.00 1.79 8.11
CA ALA A 269 -12.09 0.87 8.44
C ALA A 269 -11.58 -0.22 9.37
N ASP A 270 -12.28 -0.42 10.48
CA ASP A 270 -11.89 -1.31 11.57
C ASP A 270 -12.36 -2.76 11.34
N PHE A 271 -13.17 -2.97 10.31
CA PHE A 271 -13.74 -4.26 9.91
C PHE A 271 -13.16 -4.81 8.59
N ALA A 272 -12.32 -4.04 7.89
CA ALA A 272 -11.85 -4.40 6.55
C ALA A 272 -10.46 -5.03 6.58
N ASP A 273 -10.29 -6.10 5.78
CA ASP A 273 -9.01 -6.75 5.49
C ASP A 273 -8.27 -7.28 6.74
N ALA A 274 -6.95 -7.12 6.81
CA ALA A 274 -6.10 -7.68 7.84
C ALA A 274 -6.50 -7.14 9.22
N GLY A 275 -6.94 -8.02 10.11
CA GLY A 275 -7.29 -7.68 11.48
C GLY A 275 -8.71 -7.18 11.66
N GLY A 276 -9.50 -7.05 10.58
CA GLY A 276 -10.93 -6.77 10.66
C GLY A 276 -11.70 -8.01 11.10
N GLU A 277 -12.36 -7.93 12.25
CA GLU A 277 -12.98 -9.11 12.90
C GLU A 277 -14.48 -8.95 13.17
N SER A 278 -14.94 -7.72 13.38
CA SER A 278 -16.33 -7.45 13.66
C SER A 278 -16.78 -6.11 13.08
N LEU A 279 -18.09 -6.01 12.87
CA LEU A 279 -18.78 -4.78 12.52
C LEU A 279 -19.82 -4.50 13.62
N ILE A 280 -19.68 -3.36 14.29
CA ILE A 280 -20.61 -2.91 15.32
C ILE A 280 -21.84 -2.35 14.62
N LEU A 281 -22.98 -3.01 14.86
CA LEU A 281 -24.29 -2.58 14.37
C LEU A 281 -25.01 -1.83 15.48
N GLY A 282 -25.45 -0.60 15.18
CA GLY A 282 -26.22 0.25 16.10
C GLY A 282 -27.66 -0.16 16.27
#